data_AF-A0A3S1QTV9-F1
#
_entry.id   AF-A0A3S1QTV9-F1
#
_cell.length_a   1.000
_cell.length_b   1.000
_cell.length_c   1.000
_cell.angle_alpha   90.00
_cell.angle_beta   90.00
_cell.angle_gamma   90.00
#
_symmetry.space_group_name_H-M   'P 1'
#
loop_
_entity.id
_entity.type
_entity.pdbx_description
1 polymer ?
#
loop_
_entity_poly.entity_id
_entity_poly.type
_entity_poly.pdbx_seq_one_letter_code
_entity_poly.pdbx_strand_id
1 'polypeptide(L)' 'MSLSFDPNTVPLPVGHFVGGEMIAAEGAIEMRRPSDGKEYAACPVAGADMIDRAVESAKAALKA' A
#
# COMPACT_ATOMS: atom_id res chain seq x y z
N MET A 1 -31.95 4.79 6.27
CA MET A 1 -31.27 4.07 5.17
C MET A 1 -30.01 3.46 5.75
N SER A 2 -29.84 2.13 5.65
CA SER A 2 -28.55 1.49 5.91
C SER A 2 -27.78 1.40 4.60
N LEU A 3 -26.48 1.72 4.63
CA LEU A 3 -25.61 1.49 3.48
C LEU A 3 -25.51 -0.02 3.24
N SER A 4 -25.57 -0.47 1.97
CA SER A 4 -25.46 -1.89 1.59
C SER A 4 -24.03 -2.42 1.64
N PHE A 5 -23.06 -1.56 1.94
CA PHE A 5 -21.63 -1.84 1.97
C PHE A 5 -21.06 -1.48 3.35
N ASP A 6 -20.35 -2.43 3.96
CA ASP A 6 -19.57 -2.19 5.17
C ASP A 6 -18.08 -2.07 4.81
N PRO A 7 -17.49 -0.86 4.81
CA PRO A 7 -16.09 -0.67 4.47
C PRO A 7 -15.12 -1.31 5.47
N ASN A 8 -15.59 -1.71 6.67
CA ASN A 8 -14.74 -2.36 7.66
C ASN A 8 -14.52 -3.85 7.36
N THR A 9 -15.25 -4.43 6.41
CA THR A 9 -15.07 -5.84 6.00
C THR A 9 -14.07 -6.01 4.85
N VAL A 10 -13.45 -4.93 4.37
CA VAL A 10 -12.51 -4.99 3.24
C VAL A 10 -11.08 -5.19 3.76
N PRO A 11 -10.44 -6.35 3.49
CA PRO A 11 -9.03 -6.51 3.78
C PRO A 11 -8.20 -5.68 2.79
N LEU A 12 -7.33 -4.83 3.33
CA LEU A 12 -6.41 -4.03 2.53
C LEU A 12 -4.98 -4.44 2.88
N PRO A 13 -4.25 -5.05 1.94
CA PRO A 13 -2.91 -5.49 2.22
C PRO A 13 -1.97 -4.28 2.37
N VAL A 14 -1.07 -4.36 3.35
CA VAL A 14 -0.12 -3.30 3.67
C VAL A 14 1.28 -3.74 3.24
N GLY A 15 1.90 -2.94 2.38
CA GLY A 15 3.21 -3.24 1.83
C GLY A 15 3.58 -2.37 0.65
N HIS A 16 4.81 -2.54 0.16
CA HIS A 16 5.27 -1.94 -1.08
C HIS A 16 4.98 -2.90 -2.23
N PHE A 17 4.47 -2.37 -3.36
CA PHE A 17 4.29 -3.16 -4.57
C PHE A 17 5.40 -2.84 -5.55
N VAL A 18 6.32 -3.79 -5.75
CA VAL A 18 7.54 -3.60 -6.55
C VAL A 18 7.78 -4.83 -7.40
N GLY A 19 7.99 -4.64 -8.70
CA GLY A 19 8.32 -5.74 -9.61
C GLY A 19 7.22 -6.79 -9.77
N GLY A 20 5.96 -6.42 -9.58
CA GLY A 20 4.83 -7.35 -9.62
C GLY A 20 4.59 -8.11 -8.31
N GLU A 21 5.39 -7.84 -7.27
CA GLU A 21 5.28 -8.49 -5.97
C GLU A 21 4.81 -7.52 -4.88
N MET A 22 3.99 -8.05 -3.96
CA MET A 22 3.61 -7.35 -2.74
C MET A 22 4.59 -7.71 -1.61
N ILE A 23 5.38 -6.73 -1.19
CA ILE A 23 6.38 -6.86 -0.13
C ILE A 23 5.76 -6.31 1.15
N ALA A 24 5.44 -7.19 2.09
CA ALA A 24 4.89 -6.80 3.38
C ALA A 24 5.82 -5.81 4.10
N ALA A 25 5.26 -4.74 4.63
CA ALA A 25 5.98 -3.71 5.36
C ALA A 25 5.10 -3.18 6.49
N GLU A 26 5.73 -2.72 7.57
CA GLU A 26 5.02 -2.10 8.68
C GLU A 26 4.47 -0.74 8.26
N GLY A 27 3.19 -0.48 8.55
CA GLY A 27 2.57 0.80 8.28
C GLY A 27 3.05 1.87 9.26
N ALA A 28 3.29 3.09 8.76
CA ALA A 28 3.81 4.20 9.56
C ALA A 28 2.96 5.47 9.47
N ILE A 29 2.34 5.74 8.31
CA ILE A 29 1.48 6.90 8.10
C ILE A 29 0.02 6.45 8.20
N GLU A 30 -0.67 6.90 9.23
CA GLU A 30 -2.09 6.61 9.41
C GLU A 30 -2.92 7.13 8.22
N MET A 31 -3.81 6.29 7.68
CA MET A 31 -4.74 6.66 6.61
C MET A 31 -6.17 6.62 7.12
N ARG A 32 -6.91 7.71 6.86
CA ARG A 32 -8.31 7.88 7.23
C ARG A 32 -9.20 7.98 6.00
N ARG A 33 -10.37 7.36 6.07
CA ARG A 33 -11.36 7.44 4.99
C ARG A 33 -11.95 8.84 4.93
N PRO A 34 -12.00 9.50 3.76
CA PRO A 34 -12.54 10.86 3.65
C PRO A 34 -14.04 10.97 4.01
N SER A 35 -14.81 9.88 3.88
CA SER A 35 -16.26 9.88 4.09
C SER A 35 -16.68 9.90 5.57
N ASP A 36 -15.89 9.32 6.46
CA ASP A 36 -16.25 9.17 7.87
C ASP A 36 -15.09 9.36 8.86
N GLY A 37 -13.90 9.71 8.38
CA GLY A 37 -12.73 10.00 9.20
C GLY A 37 -12.14 8.80 9.95
N LYS A 38 -12.67 7.59 9.75
CA LYS A 38 -12.19 6.38 10.41
C LYS A 38 -10.87 5.93 9.81
N GLU A 39 -9.96 5.49 10.66
CA GLU A 39 -8.73 4.80 10.27
C GLU A 39 -9.08 3.50 9.55
N TYR A 40 -8.34 3.17 8.50
CA TYR A 40 -8.55 1.93 7.75
C TYR A 40 -7.27 1.16 7.43
N ALA A 41 -6.11 1.82 7.47
CA ALA A 41 -4.79 1.21 7.30
C ALA A 41 -3.70 2.22 7.68
N ALA A 42 -2.45 1.75 7.72
CA ALA A 42 -1.27 2.61 7.81
C ALA A 42 -0.36 2.37 6.60
N CYS A 43 0.02 3.44 5.91
CA CYS A 43 0.89 3.39 4.74
C CYS A 43 2.35 3.20 5.18
N PRO A 44 3.09 2.22 4.64
CA PRO A 44 4.49 2.03 4.94
C PRO A 44 5.34 3.15 4.31
N VAL A 45 6.45 3.50 4.96
CA VAL A 45 7.42 4.47 4.44
C VAL A 45 8.63 3.73 3.90
N ALA A 46 8.87 3.85 2.59
CA ALA A 46 9.99 3.21 1.93
C ALA A 46 11.31 3.92 2.28
N GLY A 47 12.32 3.14 2.71
CA GLY A 47 13.71 3.58 2.84
C GLY A 47 14.48 3.47 1.52
N ALA A 48 15.74 3.94 1.53
CA ALA A 48 16.61 3.96 0.35
C ALA A 48 16.71 2.58 -0.33
N ASP A 49 16.97 1.51 0.42
CA ASP A 49 17.10 0.15 -0.12
C ASP A 49 15.85 -0.32 -0.88
N MET A 50 14.66 0.04 -0.41
CA MET A 50 13.40 -0.31 -1.07
C MET A 50 13.22 0.48 -2.37
N ILE A 51 13.63 1.74 -2.38
CA ILE A 51 13.59 2.59 -3.57
C ILE A 51 14.60 2.09 -4.61
N ASP A 52 15.81 1.70 -4.19
CA ASP A 52 16.80 1.10 -5.07
C ASP A 52 16.27 -0.20 -5.71
N ARG A 53 15.65 -1.08 -4.91
CA ARG A 53 14.96 -2.28 -5.43
C ARG A 53 13.88 -1.92 -6.47
N ALA A 54 13.09 -0.88 -6.21
CA ALA A 54 12.04 -0.44 -7.14
C ALA A 54 12.61 0.08 -8.46
N VAL A 55 13.68 0.89 -8.39
CA VAL A 55 14.35 1.43 -9.58
C VAL A 55 14.98 0.33 -10.41
N GLU A 56 15.71 -0.61 -9.80
CA GLU A 56 16.33 -1.71 -10.53
C GLU A 56 15.30 -2.64 -11.17
N SER A 57 14.19 -2.92 -10.48
CA SER A 57 13.07 -3.67 -11.04
C SER A 57 12.46 -2.97 -12.27
N ALA A 58 12.22 -1.66 -12.19
CA ALA A 58 11.69 -0.89 -13.31
C ALA A 58 12.66 -0.86 -14.51
N LYS A 59 13.97 -0.72 -14.26
CA LYS A 59 15.01 -0.78 -15.32
C LYS A 59 15.04 -2.13 -16.02
N ALA A 60 14.89 -3.23 -15.27
CA ALA A 60 14.85 -4.57 -15.86
C ALA A 60 13.61 -4.74 -16.75
N ALA A 61 12.44 -4.30 -16.28
CA ALA A 61 11.20 -4.37 -17.04
C ALA A 61 11.23 -3.53 -18.33
N LEU A 62 11.88 -2.36 -18.31
CA LEU A 62 11.99 -1.49 -19.50
C LEU A 62 12.80 -2.12 -20.64
N LYS A 63 13.74 -3.03 -20.32
CA LYS A 63 14.61 -3.68 -21.32
C LYS A 63 13.98 -4.93 -21.95
N ALA A 64 12.86 -5.41 -21.41
CA ALA A 64 12.22 -6.66 -21.78
C ALA A 64 11.29 -6.52 -23.00
#